data_AF-A0A061NYS8-F1
#
_entry.id   AF-A0A061NYS8-F1
#
_cell.length_a   1.000
_cell.length_b   1.000
_cell.length_c   1.000
_cell.angle_alpha   90.00
_cell.angle_beta   90.00
_cell.angle_gamma   90.00
#
_symmetry.space_group_name_H-M   'P 1'
#
loop_
_entity.id
_entity.type
_entity.pdbx_description
1 polymer ?
#
loop_
_entity_poly.entity_id
_entity_poly.type
_entity_poly.pdbx_seq_one_letter_code
_entity_poly.pdbx_strand_id
1 'polypeptide(L)' 'MDPQLRNGMIFVFIGLVLLFLTFIVHFSLWLWAMIVGASFVINGVGVVHLIRYIRKL' A
#
# COMPACT_ATOMS: atom_id res chain seq x y z
N MET A 1 5.94 16.60 -10.83
CA MET A 1 5.45 15.97 -9.58
C MET A 1 6.65 15.39 -8.85
N ASP A 2 6.83 15.70 -7.56
CA ASP A 2 7.97 15.17 -6.79
C ASP A 2 7.95 13.62 -6.79
N PRO A 3 9.09 12.96 -7.07
CA PRO A 3 9.13 11.51 -7.18
C PRO A 3 8.78 10.79 -5.87
N GLN A 4 9.05 11.38 -4.69
CA GLN A 4 8.67 10.79 -3.40
C GLN A 4 7.16 10.86 -3.18
N LEU A 5 6.54 12.00 -3.52
CA LEU A 5 5.09 12.16 -3.46
C LEU A 5 4.39 11.19 -4.43
N ARG A 6 4.85 11.14 -5.69
CA ARG A 6 4.29 10.24 -6.71
C ARG A 6 4.38 8.78 -6.27
N ASN A 7 5.57 8.33 -5.87
CA ASN A 7 5.78 6.93 -5.48
C ASN A 7 5.01 6.60 -4.21
N GLY A 8 5.01 7.49 -3.21
CA GLY A 8 4.27 7.29 -1.97
C GLY A 8 2.76 7.13 -2.20
N MET A 9 2.17 7.98 -3.02
CA MET A 9 0.75 7.85 -3.38
C MET A 9 0.45 6.56 -4.17
N ILE A 10 1.32 6.18 -5.11
CA ILE A 10 1.16 4.92 -5.88
C ILE A 10 1.18 3.71 -4.95
N PHE A 11 2.15 3.65 -4.02
CA PHE A 11 2.24 2.55 -3.07
C PHE A 11 1.01 2.48 -2.15
N VAL A 12 0.56 3.61 -1.59
CA VAL A 12 -0.67 3.64 -0.78
C VAL A 12 -1.89 3.18 -1.61
N PHE A 13 -2.00 3.64 -2.86
CA PHE A 13 -3.10 3.24 -3.74
C PHE A 13 -3.09 1.73 -4.02
N ILE A 14 -1.95 1.15 -4.38
CA ILE A 14 -1.80 -0.30 -4.62
C ILE A 14 -2.14 -1.09 -3.34
N GLY A 15 -1.65 -0.64 -2.19
CA GLY A 15 -1.94 -1.27 -0.91
C GLY A 15 -3.43 -1.26 -0.59
N LEU A 16 -4.13 -0.14 -0.80
CA LEU A 16 -5.58 -0.04 -0.62
C LEU A 16 -6.34 -0.94 -1.60
N VAL A 17 -5.97 -0.97 -2.88
CA VAL A 17 -6.61 -1.85 -3.87
C VAL A 17 -6.48 -3.32 -3.48
N LEU A 18 -5.30 -3.74 -3.03
CA LEU A 18 -5.08 -5.11 -2.54
C LEU A 18 -5.95 -5.42 -1.32
N LEU A 19 -6.04 -4.49 -0.38
CA LEU A 19 -6.91 -4.64 0.79
C LEU A 19 -8.39 -4.75 0.38
N PHE A 20 -8.88 -3.90 -0.53
CA PHE A 20 -10.25 -3.98 -1.04
C PHE A 20 -10.54 -5.30 -1.75
N LEU A 21 -9.57 -5.82 -2.51
CA LEU A 21 -9.67 -7.13 -3.17
C LEU A 21 -9.95 -8.26 -2.18
N THR A 22 -9.39 -8.19 -0.96
CA THR A 22 -9.61 -9.21 0.08
C THR A 22 -11.04 -9.27 0.62
N PHE A 23 -11.84 -8.22 0.43
CA PHE A 23 -13.25 -8.17 0.83
C PHE A 23 -14.21 -8.60 -0.28
N ILE A 24 -13.79 -8.49 -1.54
CA ILE A 24 -14.64 -8.75 -2.71
C ILE A 24 -14.46 -10.18 -3.22
N VAL A 25 -13.22 -10.67 -3.22
CA VAL A 25 -12.88 -11.97 -3.79
C VAL A 25 -12.70 -12.99 -2.68
N HIS A 26 -13.34 -14.15 -2.83
CA HIS A 26 -13.15 -15.28 -1.94
C HIS A 26 -11.80 -15.96 -2.24
N PHE A 27 -10.89 -15.90 -1.27
CA PHE A 27 -9.60 -16.56 -1.32
C PHE A 27 -9.52 -17.69 -0.29
N SER A 28 -8.62 -18.65 -0.50
CA SER A 28 -8.25 -19.58 0.56
C SER A 28 -7.61 -18.81 1.71
N LEU A 29 -7.78 -19.30 2.96
CA LEU A 29 -7.35 -18.58 4.17
C LEU A 29 -5.88 -18.16 4.13
N TRP A 30 -5.01 -19.02 3.61
CA TRP A 30 -3.59 -18.78 3.44
C TRP A 30 -3.31 -17.64 2.45
N LEU A 31 -3.95 -17.67 1.29
CA LEU A 31 -3.76 -16.66 0.25
C LEU A 31 -4.34 -15.30 0.71
N TRP A 32 -5.49 -15.33 1.39
CA TRP A 32 -6.08 -14.15 2.01
C TRP A 32 -5.11 -13.49 2.98
N ALA A 33 -4.54 -14.25 3.91
CA ALA A 33 -3.59 -13.73 4.90
C ALA A 33 -2.33 -13.13 4.25
N MET A 34 -1.82 -13.76 3.17
CA MET A 34 -0.69 -13.21 2.41
C MET A 34 -1.04 -11.89 1.72
N ILE A 35 -2.21 -11.78 1.08
CA ILE A 35 -2.64 -10.56 0.39
C ILE A 35 -2.87 -9.43 1.40
N VAL A 36 -3.53 -9.72 2.52
CA VAL A 36 -3.71 -8.76 3.62
C VAL A 36 -2.35 -8.29 4.14
N GLY A 37 -1.43 -9.21 4.44
CA GLY A 37 -0.08 -8.86 4.90
C GLY A 37 0.69 -7.99 3.90
N ALA A 38 0.67 -8.36 2.62
CA ALA A 38 1.28 -7.57 1.55
C ALA A 38 0.68 -6.16 1.44
N SER A 39 -0.64 -6.03 1.58
CA SER A 39 -1.33 -4.75 1.53
C SER A 39 -0.84 -3.77 2.62
N PHE A 40 -0.59 -4.27 3.84
CA PHE A 40 -0.05 -3.46 4.94
C PHE A 40 1.40 -3.08 4.71
N VAL A 41 2.24 -4.00 4.22
CA VAL A 41 3.65 -3.71 3.91
C VAL A 41 3.75 -2.65 2.82
N ILE A 42 2.99 -2.79 1.74
CA ILE A 42 2.99 -1.84 0.62
C ILE A 42 2.50 -0.45 1.08
N ASN A 43 1.42 -0.39 1.86
CA ASN A 43 0.97 0.87 2.47
C ASN A 43 2.03 1.49 3.37
N GLY A 44 2.71 0.69 4.21
CA GLY A 44 3.80 1.16 5.06
C GLY A 44 4.95 1.77 4.24
N VAL A 45 5.36 1.13 3.14
CA VAL A 45 6.37 1.69 2.22
C VAL A 45 5.90 3.01 1.61
N GLY A 46 4.63 3.11 1.21
CA GLY A 46 4.05 4.34 0.69
C GLY A 46 4.06 5.49 1.71
N VAL A 47 3.69 5.20 2.96
CA VAL A 47 3.74 6.16 4.08
C VAL A 47 5.16 6.64 4.33
N VAL A 48 6.17 5.78 4.29
CA VAL A 48 7.57 6.19 4.44
C VAL A 48 8.00 7.19 3.35
N HIS A 49 7.58 6.97 2.10
CA HIS A 49 7.86 7.89 1.00
C HIS A 49 7.16 9.25 1.20
N LEU A 50 5.90 9.24 1.66
CA LEU A 50 5.15 10.45 1.99
C LEU A 50 5.76 11.22 3.15
N ILE A 51 6.17 10.54 4.23
CA ILE A 51 6.85 11.18 5.37
C ILE A 51 8.17 11.82 4.93
N ARG A 52 8.96 11.13 4.09
CA ARG A 52 10.21 11.68 3.55
C ARG A 52 9.97 12.92 2.70
N TYR A 53 8.89 12.94 1.93
CA TYR A 53 8.48 14.12 1.15
C TYR A 53 8.09 15.29 2.07
N ILE A 54 7.23 15.05 3.07
CA ILE A 54 6.78 16.07 4.02
C ILE A 54 7.95 16.65 4.82
N ARG A 55 8.95 15.83 5.21
CA ARG A 55 10.14 16.31 5.91
C ARG A 55 11.15 17.04 5.01
N LYS A 56 11.03 16.92 3.69
CA LYS A 56 11.87 17.62 2.70
C LYS A 56 11.32 18.99 2.31
N LEU A 57 10.01 19.19 2.48
CA LEU A 57 9.30 20.47 2.41
C LEU A 57 9.64 21.33 3.63
#